data_AF-F2R3A9-F1
#
_entry.id   AF-F2R3A9-F1
#
_cell.length_a   1.000
_cell.length_b   1.000
_cell.length_c   1.000
_cell.angle_alpha   90.00
_cell.angle_beta   90.00
_cell.angle_gamma   90.00
#
_symmetry.space_group_name_H-M   'P 1'
#
loop_
_entity.id
_entity.type
_entity.pdbx_description
1 polymer ?
#
loop_
_entity_poly.entity_id
_entity_poly.type
_entity_poly.pdbx_seq_one_letter_code
_entity_poly.pdbx_strand_id
1 'polypeptide(L)'
;MWSLSVGAGLAVVEERVVNIAYRDRVDEEPVLIKLTRGQAFVLSDWLYEVTIESGKLVPDRAVWSAIDAISRPLETTLPEVFMPDYLGRLDQTRQRLLHAMGGGEG
;
A
#
# COMPACT_ATOMS: atom_id res chain seq x y z
N MET A 1 -21.39 -26.78 10.92
CA MET A 1 -21.39 -27.28 9.53
C MET A 1 -21.48 -26.07 8.59
N TRP A 2 -20.33 -25.63 8.08
CA TRP A 2 -20.22 -24.67 6.98
C TRP A 2 -19.18 -25.26 6.03
N SER A 3 -19.53 -25.35 4.75
CA SER A 3 -18.83 -26.12 3.72
C SER A 3 -17.63 -25.35 3.17
N LEU A 4 -16.45 -25.98 3.18
CA LEU A 4 -15.28 -25.54 2.43
C LEU A 4 -15.33 -26.21 1.06
N SER A 5 -15.56 -25.45 -0.02
CA SER A 5 -15.24 -25.92 -1.37
C SER A 5 -13.79 -25.57 -1.67
N VAL A 6 -12.91 -26.54 -1.46
CA VAL A 6 -11.53 -26.52 -2.00
C VAL A 6 -11.60 -27.05 -3.43
N GLY A 7 -11.61 -26.15 -4.40
CA GLY A 7 -11.45 -26.48 -5.82
C GLY A 7 -9.97 -26.50 -6.18
N ALA A 8 -9.44 -27.70 -6.45
CA ALA A 8 -8.09 -27.94 -6.90
C ALA A 8 -7.78 -27.30 -8.26
N GLY A 9 -6.60 -26.70 -8.41
CA GLY A 9 -6.08 -26.20 -9.67
C GLY A 9 -4.60 -25.87 -9.56
N LEU A 10 -3.79 -26.68 -10.23
CA LEU A 10 -2.33 -26.78 -10.23
C LEU A 10 -1.55 -25.44 -10.35
N ALA A 11 -0.39 -25.40 -9.70
CA ALA A 11 0.59 -24.33 -9.77
C ALA A 11 1.17 -24.13 -11.18
N VAL A 12 1.31 -22.86 -11.58
CA VAL A 12 2.33 -22.42 -12.54
C VAL A 12 3.05 -21.24 -11.90
N VAL A 13 4.33 -21.47 -11.58
CA VAL A 13 5.27 -20.46 -11.12
C VAL A 13 5.73 -19.69 -12.34
N GLU A 14 5.09 -18.57 -12.64
CA GLU A 14 5.59 -17.61 -13.60
C GLU A 14 5.09 -16.23 -13.18
N GLU A 15 6.04 -15.43 -12.70
CA GLU A 15 6.08 -13.97 -12.61
C GLU A 15 4.78 -13.23 -12.99
N ARG A 16 3.73 -13.39 -12.18
CA ARG A 16 2.54 -12.56 -12.26
C ARG A 16 2.60 -11.59 -11.11
N VAL A 17 2.78 -10.32 -11.45
CA VAL A 17 2.32 -9.19 -10.63
C VAL A 17 0.92 -9.58 -10.18
N VAL A 18 0.78 -9.94 -8.91
CA VAL A 18 -0.48 -10.39 -8.32
C VAL A 18 -1.33 -9.13 -8.16
N ASN A 19 -1.91 -8.69 -9.27
CA ASN A 19 -2.99 -7.73 -9.32
C ASN A 19 -4.20 -8.43 -8.69
N ILE A 20 -4.27 -8.40 -7.37
CA ILE A 20 -5.50 -8.63 -6.61
C ILE A 20 -6.34 -7.35 -6.73
N ALA A 21 -6.55 -6.93 -7.97
CA ALA A 21 -7.59 -5.98 -8.31
C ALA A 21 -8.90 -6.71 -8.04
N TYR A 22 -9.76 -6.07 -7.26
CA TYR A 22 -11.14 -6.47 -7.12
C TYR A 22 -11.69 -6.90 -8.48
N ARG A 23 -12.25 -8.11 -8.50
CA ARG A 23 -13.04 -8.61 -9.59
C ARG A 23 -14.35 -7.80 -9.64
N ASP A 24 -14.28 -6.55 -10.07
CA ASP A 24 -15.43 -5.74 -10.46
C ASP A 24 -15.03 -4.73 -11.55
N ARG A 25 -15.15 -5.20 -12.79
CA ARG A 25 -15.59 -4.47 -13.99
C ARG A 25 -15.22 -3.00 -14.11
N VAL A 26 -13.95 -2.73 -14.39
CA VAL A 26 -13.60 -1.62 -15.27
C VAL A 26 -12.38 -2.07 -16.08
N ASP A 27 -12.52 -2.26 -17.39
CA ASP A 27 -11.40 -2.47 -18.32
C ASP A 27 -10.65 -1.14 -18.55
N GLU A 28 -10.37 -0.41 -17.47
CA GLU A 28 -9.63 0.85 -17.50
C GLU A 28 -8.14 0.59 -17.37
N GLU A 29 -7.36 1.33 -18.14
CA GLU A 29 -5.91 1.28 -18.05
C GLU A 29 -5.46 1.78 -16.67
N PRO A 30 -4.63 1.02 -15.94
CA PRO A 30 -4.21 1.41 -14.61
C PRO A 30 -3.32 2.65 -14.65
N VAL A 31 -3.59 3.61 -13.75
CA VAL A 31 -2.69 4.75 -13.53
C VAL A 31 -1.46 4.29 -12.76
N LEU A 32 -0.27 4.45 -13.36
CA LEU A 32 0.99 4.07 -12.73
C LEU A 32 1.54 5.17 -11.83
N ILE A 33 1.69 4.87 -10.55
CA ILE A 33 2.34 5.76 -9.56
C ILE A 33 3.72 5.18 -9.22
N LYS A 34 4.78 5.96 -9.46
CA LYS A 34 6.15 5.57 -9.09
C LYS A 34 6.53 6.23 -7.76
N LEU A 35 6.83 5.41 -6.77
CA LEU A 35 7.30 5.84 -5.47
C LEU A 35 8.72 5.30 -5.24
N THR A 36 9.59 6.12 -4.69
CA THR A 36 10.82 5.63 -4.07
C THR A 36 10.47 4.74 -2.87
N ARG A 37 11.42 3.89 -2.46
CA ARG A 37 11.24 3.03 -1.27
C ARG A 37 10.85 3.84 -0.02
N GLY A 38 11.47 5.00 0.18
CA GLY A 38 11.18 5.87 1.32
C GLY A 38 9.79 6.51 1.26
N GLN A 39 9.36 6.96 0.09
CA GLN A 39 8.00 7.49 -0.10
C GLN A 39 6.94 6.42 0.15
N ALA A 40 7.14 5.21 -0.38
CA ALA A 40 6.27 4.07 -0.14
C ALA A 40 6.18 3.73 1.35
N PHE A 41 7.31 3.76 2.06
CA PHE A 41 7.36 3.45 3.49
C PHE A 41 6.58 4.46 4.34
N VAL A 42 6.79 5.76 4.13
CA VAL A 42 6.06 6.82 4.86
C VAL A 42 4.58 6.85 4.48
N LEU A 43 4.24 6.60 3.22
CA LEU A 43 2.84 6.54 2.79
C LEU A 43 2.11 5.34 3.42
N SER A 44 2.77 4.18 3.50
CA SER A 44 2.21 2.97 4.13
C SER A 44 1.86 3.19 5.60
N ASP A 45 2.71 3.90 6.35
CA ASP A 45 2.45 4.28 7.75
C ASP A 45 1.17 5.13 7.85
N TRP A 46 1.07 6.17 7.04
CA TRP A 46 -0.09 7.05 7.04
C TRP A 46 -1.39 6.33 6.63
N LEU A 47 -1.33 5.43 5.63
CA LEU A 47 -2.49 4.65 5.18
C LEU A 47 -3.02 3.71 6.27
N TYR A 48 -2.13 3.14 7.08
CA TYR A 48 -2.51 2.32 8.23
C TYR A 48 -3.30 3.13 9.26
N GLU A 49 -2.80 4.32 9.65
CA GLU A 49 -3.48 5.23 10.57
C GLU A 49 -4.84 5.68 10.02
N VAL A 50 -4.91 6.00 8.73
CA VAL A 50 -6.16 6.35 8.04
C VAL A 50 -7.15 5.18 8.05
N THR A 51 -6.69 3.94 7.97
CA THR A 51 -7.57 2.77 8.04
C THR A 51 -8.21 2.62 9.41
N ILE A 52 -7.44 2.87 10.48
CA ILE A 52 -7.94 2.85 11.86
C ILE A 52 -9.01 3.92 12.09
N GLU A 53 -8.82 5.13 11.55
CA GLU A 53 -9.76 6.26 11.71
C GLU A 53 -10.67 6.48 10.47
N SER A 54 -10.79 5.46 9.61
CA SER A 54 -11.34 5.57 8.24
C SER A 54 -12.72 6.21 8.17
N GLY A 55 -13.65 5.79 9.05
CA GLY A 55 -15.01 6.30 9.06
C GLY A 55 -15.14 7.80 9.40
N LYS A 56 -14.10 8.42 9.97
CA LYS A 56 -14.07 9.85 10.29
C LYS A 56 -13.25 10.65 9.28
N LEU A 57 -12.11 10.11 8.83
CA LEU A 57 -11.17 10.83 7.96
C LEU A 57 -11.53 10.74 6.48
N VAL A 58 -12.16 9.65 6.05
CA VAL A 58 -12.52 9.41 4.64
C VAL A 58 -13.98 8.94 4.55
N PRO A 59 -14.95 9.86 4.66
CA PRO A 59 -16.37 9.51 4.58
C PRO A 59 -16.82 9.10 3.17
N ASP A 60 -16.12 9.57 2.14
CA ASP A 60 -16.43 9.22 0.75
C ASP A 60 -15.90 7.84 0.37
N ARG A 61 -16.84 6.93 0.09
CA ARG A 61 -16.57 5.54 -0.34
C ARG A 61 -15.85 5.46 -1.68
N ALA A 62 -16.03 6.43 -2.58
CA ALA A 62 -15.31 6.46 -3.85
C ALA A 62 -13.82 6.73 -3.62
N VAL A 63 -13.49 7.66 -2.73
CA VAL A 63 -12.10 7.94 -2.33
C VAL A 63 -11.47 6.73 -1.64
N TRP A 64 -12.24 6.04 -0.78
CA TRP A 64 -11.78 4.81 -0.12
C TRP A 64 -11.35 3.73 -1.11
N SER A 65 -12.02 3.61 -2.27
CA SER A 65 -11.65 2.62 -3.29
C SER A 65 -10.23 2.82 -3.84
N ALA A 66 -9.81 4.07 -4.05
CA ALA A 66 -8.45 4.38 -4.50
C ALA A 66 -7.41 4.17 -3.40
N ILE A 67 -7.77 4.48 -2.15
CA ILE A 67 -6.92 4.26 -0.98
C ILE A 67 -6.66 2.75 -0.78
N ASP A 68 -7.68 1.90 -0.85
CA ASP A 68 -7.54 0.44 -0.76
C ASP A 68 -6.68 -0.11 -1.90
N ALA A 69 -6.85 0.40 -3.12
CA ALA A 69 -6.04 0.01 -4.28
C ALA A 69 -4.55 0.35 -4.13
N ILE A 70 -4.21 1.46 -3.46
CA ILE A 70 -2.83 1.87 -3.18
C ILE A 70 -2.26 1.13 -1.96
N SER A 71 -3.05 0.89 -0.91
CA SER A 71 -2.59 0.26 0.34
C SER A 71 -2.15 -1.18 0.12
N ARG A 72 -2.96 -1.97 -0.61
CA ARG A 72 -2.74 -3.42 -0.76
C ARG A 72 -1.37 -3.80 -1.34
N PRO A 73 -0.87 -3.19 -2.43
CA PRO A 73 0.46 -3.47 -2.92
C PRO A 73 1.56 -3.09 -1.92
N LEU A 74 1.37 -2.01 -1.14
CA LEU A 74 2.37 -1.54 -0.19
C LEU A 74 2.53 -2.50 1.01
N GLU A 75 1.43 -3.04 1.53
CA GLU A 75 1.43 -4.03 2.64
C GLU A 75 2.28 -5.26 2.35
N THR A 76 2.30 -5.72 1.09
CA THR A 76 3.03 -6.92 0.68
C THR A 76 4.48 -6.64 0.29
N THR A 77 4.82 -5.39 -0.02
CA THR A 77 6.13 -5.04 -0.58
C THR A 77 7.10 -4.47 0.46
N LEU A 78 6.63 -4.08 1.65
CA LEU A 78 7.40 -3.36 2.68
C LEU A 78 7.60 -4.19 3.96
N PRO A 79 8.50 -5.20 3.99
CA PRO A 79 8.79 -5.95 5.22
C PRO A 79 9.32 -5.06 6.37
N GLU A 80 9.85 -3.87 6.09
CA GLU A 80 10.36 -2.93 7.09
C GLU A 80 9.28 -2.48 8.09
N VAL A 81 8.00 -2.53 7.72
CA VAL A 81 6.88 -2.20 8.63
C VAL A 81 6.74 -3.18 9.79
N PHE A 82 7.31 -4.39 9.65
CA PHE A 82 7.26 -5.44 10.66
C PHE A 82 8.57 -5.56 11.46
N MET A 83 9.55 -4.69 11.21
CA MET A 83 10.83 -4.72 11.92
C MET A 83 10.73 -4.13 13.34
N PRO A 84 11.47 -4.64 14.32
CA PRO A 84 11.40 -4.16 15.70
C PRO A 84 11.88 -2.71 15.87
N ASP A 85 12.73 -2.21 14.97
CA ASP A 85 13.21 -0.82 14.93
C ASP A 85 12.39 0.07 13.97
N TYR A 86 11.16 -0.36 13.63
CA TYR A 86 10.24 0.32 12.71
C TYR A 86 10.18 1.84 12.90
N LEU A 87 9.88 2.30 14.12
CA LEU A 87 9.70 3.72 14.42
C LEU A 87 10.96 4.55 14.12
N GLY A 88 12.14 4.02 14.45
CA GLY A 88 13.40 4.69 14.16
C GLY A 88 13.69 4.78 12.67
N ARG A 89 13.39 3.72 11.91
CA ARG A 89 13.51 3.72 10.44
C ARG A 89 12.55 4.71 9.80
N LEU A 90 11.32 4.77 10.30
CA LEU A 90 10.28 5.64 9.78
C LEU A 90 10.67 7.11 9.96
N ASP A 91 11.10 7.49 11.17
CA ASP A 91 11.54 8.86 11.44
C ASP A 91 12.74 9.24 10.58
N GLN A 92 13.77 8.40 10.53
CA GLN A 92 14.95 8.65 9.70
C GLN A 92 14.59 8.84 8.22
N THR A 93 13.68 8.01 7.70
CA THR A 93 13.20 8.10 6.32
C THR A 93 12.44 9.40 6.08
N ARG A 94 11.55 9.78 7.01
CA ARG A 94 10.80 11.03 6.96
C ARG A 94 11.73 12.24 6.94
N GLN A 95 12.76 12.27 7.80
CA GLN A 95 13.75 13.34 7.83
C GLN A 95 14.51 13.46 6.50
N ARG A 96 14.94 12.34 5.90
CA ARG A 96 15.60 12.34 4.59
C ARG A 96 14.70 12.90 3.49
N LEU A 97 13.42 12.51 3.47
CA LEU A 97 12.45 13.02 2.49
C LEU A 97 12.20 14.52 2.67
N LEU A 98 12.01 14.98 3.91
CA LEU A 98 11.82 16.41 4.21
C LEU A 98 13.04 17.23 3.77
N HIS A 99 14.24 16.76 4.08
CA HIS A 99 15.48 17.41 3.64
C HIS A 99 15.59 17.46 2.11
N ALA A 100 15.22 16.38 1.41
CA ALA A 100 15.23 16.35 -0.06
C ALA A 100 14.22 17.33 -0.68
N MET A 101 13.09 17.58 -0.01
CA MET A 101 12.07 18.55 -0.46
C MET A 101 12.43 20.01 -0.13
N GLY A 102 13.26 20.25 0.89
CA GLY A 102 13.73 21.58 1.31
C GLY A 102 15.15 21.95 0.85
N GLY A 103 15.83 21.10 0.09
CA GLY A 103 17.24 21.26 -0.33
C GLY A 103 17.47 22.17 -1.54
N GLY A 104 16.69 23.25 -1.66
CA GLY A 104 16.80 24.25 -2.73
C GLY A 104 17.13 25.66 -2.24
N GLU A 105 17.55 25.84 -0.99
CA GLU A 105 18.03 27.12 -0.47
C GLU A 105 19.28 26.89 0.40
N GLY A 106 20.43 27.13 -0.23
CA GLY A 106 21.73 27.32 0.40
C GLY A 106 22.45 28.46 -0.32
#